data_AF-T2S8R7-F1
#
_entry.id   AF-T2S8R7-F1
#
_cell.length_a   1.000
_cell.length_b   1.000
_cell.length_c   1.000
_cell.angle_alpha   90.00
_cell.angle_beta   90.00
_cell.angle_gamma   90.00
#
_symmetry.space_group_name_H-M   'P 1'
#
loop_
_entity.id
_entity.type
_entity.pdbx_description
1 polymer ?
#
loop_
_entity_poly.entity_id
_entity_poly.type
_entity_poly.pdbx_seq_one_letter_code
_entity_poly.pdbx_strand_id
1 'polypeptide(L)'
;MDFILGFFNKSPRVTRFGISLAQDMYTPSLENRKLVHLHDNHPYGGYLRVNLNVYNRHQTFMELFTISLGTTGQDSLAAQTQRLIHKWGHDPQFYGWNTQLKNEFIFELHYQLLKKVPLLKTRFFLWS
;
A
#
# COMPACT_ATOMS: atom_id res chain seq x y z
N MET A 1 27.81 -15.77 -12.65
CA MET A 1 26.57 -15.03 -12.98
C MET A 1 25.74 -14.97 -11.71
N ASP A 2 25.68 -13.81 -11.07
CA ASP A 2 24.86 -13.65 -9.88
C ASP A 2 23.39 -13.60 -10.30
N PHE A 3 22.62 -14.59 -9.87
CA PHE A 3 21.18 -14.65 -10.14
C PHE A 3 20.51 -13.39 -9.59
N ILE A 4 19.68 -12.76 -10.43
CA ILE A 4 18.93 -11.53 -10.14
C ILE A 4 17.81 -11.79 -9.10
N LEU A 5 17.49 -13.05 -8.81
CA LEU A 5 16.51 -13.48 -7.81
C LEU A 5 17.22 -14.03 -6.57
N GLY A 6 17.11 -13.33 -5.44
CA GLY A 6 17.74 -13.64 -4.17
C GLY A 6 17.27 -14.93 -3.52
N PHE A 7 16.08 -15.44 -3.91
CA PHE A 7 15.61 -16.76 -3.49
C PHE A 7 16.60 -17.89 -3.80
N PHE A 8 17.35 -17.79 -4.91
CA PHE A 8 18.34 -18.78 -5.34
C PHE A 8 19.79 -18.38 -5.03
N ASN A 9 19.99 -17.20 -4.44
CA ASN A 9 21.31 -16.70 -4.08
C ASN A 9 21.70 -17.22 -2.67
N LYS A 10 22.85 -17.89 -2.56
CA LYS A 10 23.37 -18.46 -1.31
C LYS A 10 24.05 -17.44 -0.39
N SER A 11 24.08 -16.16 -0.76
CA SER A 11 24.66 -15.11 0.08
C SER A 11 23.95 -14.99 1.44
N PRO A 12 24.67 -14.60 2.51
CA PRO A 12 24.07 -14.36 3.81
C PRO A 12 22.85 -13.43 3.69
N ARG A 13 21.72 -13.87 4.24
CA ARG A 13 20.46 -13.13 4.19
C ARG A 13 19.77 -13.13 5.55
N VAL A 14 19.00 -12.09 5.81
CA VAL A 14 18.10 -12.01 6.96
C VAL A 14 16.68 -12.00 6.42
N THR A 15 15.89 -13.00 6.82
CA THR A 15 14.47 -13.12 6.46
C THR A 15 13.60 -12.64 7.61
N ARG A 16 12.56 -11.87 7.31
CA ARG A 16 11.54 -11.43 8.27
C ARG A 16 10.15 -11.65 7.72
N PHE A 17 9.25 -12.10 8.58
CA PHE A 17 7.83 -12.23 8.29
C PHE A 17 7.08 -11.07 8.95
N GLY A 18 6.04 -10.57 8.29
CA GLY A 18 5.22 -9.49 8.82
C GLY A 18 3.76 -9.66 8.44
N ILE A 19 2.87 -9.34 9.37
CA ILE A 19 1.44 -9.18 9.12
C ILE A 19 1.08 -7.71 9.29
N SER A 20 0.24 -7.17 8.40
CA SER A 20 -0.31 -5.83 8.56
C SER A 20 -1.77 -5.77 8.13
N LEU A 21 -2.52 -4.85 8.73
CA LEU A 21 -3.83 -4.44 8.27
C LEU A 21 -3.69 -3.05 7.65
N ALA A 22 -4.19 -2.87 6.43
CA ALA A 22 -4.15 -1.60 5.71
C ALA A 22 -5.54 -1.24 5.18
N GLN A 23 -5.86 0.05 5.21
CA GLN A 23 -7.07 0.60 4.60
C GLN A 23 -6.67 1.79 3.74
N ASP A 24 -6.82 1.66 2.43
CA ASP A 24 -6.66 2.76 1.50
C ASP A 24 -8.02 3.39 1.19
N MET A 25 -8.02 4.70 0.97
CA MET A 25 -9.22 5.50 0.75
C MET A 25 -9.00 6.46 -0.41
N TYR A 26 -9.88 6.39 -1.39
CA TYR A 26 -9.86 7.23 -2.59
C TYR A 26 -11.13 8.06 -2.59
N THR A 27 -10.99 9.36 -2.47
CA THR A 27 -12.09 10.33 -2.56
C THR A 27 -11.77 11.40 -3.59
N PRO A 28 -12.79 11.97 -4.26
CA PRO A 28 -12.65 13.20 -5.04
C PRO A 28 -12.06 14.34 -4.23
N SER A 29 -11.71 15.43 -4.92
CA SER A 29 -11.27 16.66 -4.28
C SER A 29 -12.29 17.19 -3.26
N LEU A 30 -11.82 17.97 -2.29
CA LEU A 30 -12.66 18.54 -1.24
C LEU A 30 -13.81 19.41 -1.79
N GLU A 31 -13.58 20.09 -2.92
CA GLU A 31 -14.58 20.88 -3.64
C GLU A 31 -15.76 20.00 -4.11
N ASN A 32 -15.44 18.75 -4.50
CA ASN A 32 -16.39 17.76 -5.01
C ASN A 32 -16.85 16.74 -3.94
N ARG A 33 -16.65 17.01 -2.65
CA ARG A 33 -17.01 16.10 -1.53
C ARG A 33 -18.49 15.72 -1.43
N LYS A 34 -19.36 16.42 -2.17
CA LYS A 34 -20.79 16.14 -2.28
C LYS A 34 -21.16 15.28 -3.51
N LEU A 35 -20.19 14.92 -4.36
CA LEU A 35 -20.40 14.14 -5.59
C LEU A 35 -21.45 14.71 -6.55
N VAL A 36 -21.49 16.03 -6.70
CA VAL A 36 -22.43 16.66 -7.64
C VAL A 36 -21.97 16.47 -9.10
N HIS A 37 -20.66 16.27 -9.32
CA HIS A 37 -20.06 16.16 -10.66
C HIS A 37 -19.14 14.94 -10.75
N LEU A 38 -19.69 13.82 -11.23
CA LEU A 38 -18.95 12.55 -11.44
C LEU A 38 -18.18 12.49 -12.77
N HIS A 39 -18.45 13.41 -13.71
CA HIS A 39 -17.84 13.32 -15.05
C HIS A 39 -16.31 13.44 -15.03
N ASP A 40 -15.80 14.32 -14.16
CA ASP A 40 -14.37 14.62 -14.06
C ASP A 40 -13.70 14.02 -12.80
N ASN A 41 -14.44 13.22 -12.02
CA ASN A 41 -13.95 12.66 -10.75
C ASN A 41 -14.11 11.14 -10.74
N HIS A 42 -13.14 10.43 -10.15
CA HIS A 42 -13.29 9.02 -9.87
C HIS A 42 -14.37 8.77 -8.79
N PRO A 43 -15.05 7.62 -8.80
CA PRO A 43 -15.96 7.25 -7.72
C PRO A 43 -15.19 7.13 -6.40
N TYR A 44 -15.92 7.25 -5.30
CA TYR A 44 -15.37 6.92 -3.99
C TYR A 44 -14.99 5.43 -3.96
N GLY A 45 -13.89 5.12 -3.31
CA GLY A 45 -13.44 3.75 -3.14
C GLY A 45 -12.67 3.59 -1.85
N GLY A 46 -12.85 2.45 -1.21
CA GLY A 46 -11.96 2.00 -0.15
C GLY A 46 -11.43 0.62 -0.48
N TYR A 47 -10.28 0.28 0.08
CA TYR A 47 -9.68 -1.05 0.01
C TYR A 47 -9.13 -1.42 1.38
N LEU A 48 -9.79 -2.35 2.07
CA LEU A 48 -9.34 -2.89 3.35
C LEU A 48 -8.72 -4.25 3.11
N ARG A 49 -7.49 -4.45 3.58
CA ARG A 49 -6.74 -5.69 3.37
C ARG A 49 -5.87 -6.08 4.55
N VAL A 50 -5.68 -7.39 4.70
CA VAL A 50 -4.60 -7.97 5.50
C VAL A 50 -3.48 -8.36 4.54
N ASN A 51 -2.25 -8.01 4.90
CA ASN A 51 -1.04 -8.31 4.13
C ASN A 51 -0.17 -9.31 4.90
N LEU A 52 0.25 -10.38 4.23
CA LEU A 52 1.28 -11.31 4.69
C LEU A 52 2.57 -11.04 3.91
N ASN A 53 3.62 -10.67 4.62
CA ASN A 53 4.86 -10.15 4.02
C ASN A 53 6.05 -11.05 4.34
N VAL A 54 6.91 -11.25 3.35
CA VAL A 54 8.22 -11.88 3.49
C VAL A 54 9.27 -10.90 2.98
N TYR A 55 10.11 -10.41 3.88
CA TYR A 55 11.25 -9.55 3.57
C TYR A 55 12.53 -10.38 3.58
N ASN A 56 13.29 -10.35 2.49
CA ASN A 56 14.62 -10.93 2.42
C ASN A 56 15.65 -9.81 2.22
N ARG A 57 16.55 -9.63 3.18
CA ARG A 57 17.62 -8.64 3.08
C ARG A 57 18.97 -9.31 2.84
N HIS A 58 19.63 -8.92 1.76
CA HIS A 58 21.01 -9.26 1.41
C HIS A 58 21.91 -8.04 1.62
N GLN A 59 23.22 -8.20 1.40
CA GLN A 59 24.20 -7.11 1.54
C GLN A 59 23.98 -5.96 0.54
N THR A 60 23.56 -6.30 -0.69
CA THR A 60 23.48 -5.35 -1.81
C THR A 60 22.06 -5.16 -2.35
N PHE A 61 21.09 -5.94 -1.90
CA PHE A 61 19.70 -5.82 -2.32
C PHE A 61 18.72 -6.32 -1.25
N MET A 62 17.45 -5.99 -1.41
CA MET A 62 16.34 -6.43 -0.59
C MET A 62 15.18 -6.86 -1.48
N GLU A 63 14.51 -7.94 -1.10
CA GLU A 63 13.28 -8.42 -1.73
C GLU A 63 12.12 -8.34 -0.73
N LEU A 64 10.94 -8.00 -1.24
CA LEU A 64 9.67 -8.07 -0.53
C LEU A 64 8.69 -8.87 -1.37
N PHE A 65 8.11 -9.90 -0.79
CA PHE A 65 6.94 -10.60 -1.32
C PHE A 65 5.76 -10.39 -0.39
N THR A 66 4.61 -10.00 -0.95
CA THR A 66 3.39 -9.74 -0.19
C THR A 66 2.21 -10.47 -0.83
N ILE A 67 1.45 -11.18 0.00
CA ILE A 67 0.10 -11.67 -0.33
C ILE A 67 -0.89 -10.78 0.39
N SER A 68 -1.83 -10.18 -0.33
CA SER A 68 -2.88 -9.36 0.24
C SER A 68 -4.24 -9.98 0.00
N LEU A 69 -5.07 -10.04 1.04
CA LEU A 69 -6.46 -10.48 0.99
C LEU A 69 -7.33 -9.36 1.54
N GLY A 70 -8.33 -8.95 0.77
CA GLY A 70 -9.15 -7.82 1.18
C GLY A 70 -10.43 -7.65 0.38
N THR A 71 -11.08 -6.51 0.59
CA THR A 71 -12.31 -6.15 -0.10
C THR A 71 -12.34 -4.67 -0.43
N THR A 72 -12.95 -4.34 -1.56
CA THR A 72 -13.32 -2.98 -1.91
C THR A 72 -14.74 -2.64 -1.45
N GLY A 73 -15.18 -1.41 -1.70
CA GLY A 73 -16.56 -0.97 -1.51
C GLY A 73 -16.95 -0.72 -0.05
N GLN A 74 -18.23 -0.86 0.27
CA GLN A 74 -18.77 -0.63 1.62
C GLN A 74 -18.11 -1.51 2.68
N ASP A 75 -17.76 -2.76 2.33
CA ASP A 75 -17.10 -3.70 3.25
C ASP A 75 -15.66 -3.28 3.58
N SER A 76 -15.08 -2.36 2.82
CA SER A 76 -13.77 -1.78 3.15
C SER A 76 -13.81 -0.86 4.37
N LEU A 77 -15.01 -0.47 4.85
CA LEU A 77 -15.23 0.42 6.00
C LEU A 77 -14.62 1.83 5.86
N ALA A 78 -14.24 2.25 4.65
CA ALA A 78 -13.58 3.53 4.44
C ALA A 78 -14.47 4.73 4.80
N ALA A 79 -15.78 4.67 4.51
CA ALA A 79 -16.74 5.72 4.87
C ALA A 79 -16.82 5.94 6.39
N GLN A 80 -16.79 4.85 7.15
CA GLN A 80 -16.88 4.83 8.60
C GLN A 80 -15.59 5.39 9.22
N THR A 81 -14.42 4.94 8.74
CA THR A 81 -13.13 5.47 9.18
C THR A 81 -13.01 6.96 8.89
N GLN A 82 -13.36 7.41 7.67
CA GLN A 82 -13.28 8.82 7.31
C GLN A 82 -14.16 9.67 8.22
N ARG A 83 -15.41 9.25 8.40
CA ARG A 83 -16.37 9.95 9.26
C ARG A 83 -15.88 10.02 10.71
N LEU A 84 -15.28 8.95 11.22
CA LEU A 84 -14.72 8.92 12.57
C LEU A 84 -13.59 9.95 12.72
N ILE A 85 -12.59 9.89 11.83
CA ILE A 85 -11.43 10.77 11.87
C ILE A 85 -11.84 12.23 11.67
N HIS A 86 -12.69 12.53 10.68
CA HIS A 86 -13.10 13.90 10.41
C HIS A 86 -13.99 14.47 11.51
N LYS A 87 -14.83 13.64 12.16
CA LYS A 87 -15.59 14.09 13.34
C LYS A 87 -14.66 14.45 14.49
N TRP A 88 -13.62 13.63 14.71
CA TRP A 88 -12.63 13.88 15.75
C TRP A 88 -11.78 15.13 15.47
N GLY A 89 -11.37 15.33 14.21
CA GLY A 89 -10.59 16.49 13.78
C GLY A 89 -11.39 17.77 13.47
N HIS A 90 -12.72 17.72 13.58
CA HIS A 90 -13.64 18.80 13.15
C HIS A 90 -13.53 19.19 11.66
N ASP A 91 -13.16 18.22 10.81
CA ASP A 91 -13.00 18.42 9.38
C ASP A 91 -14.33 18.33 8.60
N PRO A 92 -14.40 18.96 7.41
CA PRO A 92 -15.54 18.81 6.51
C PRO A 92 -15.84 17.34 6.18
N GLN A 93 -17.10 16.96 6.26
CA GLN A 93 -17.54 15.59 5.95
C GLN A 93 -17.71 15.37 4.44
N PHE A 94 -17.50 14.14 4.02
CA PHE A 94 -17.70 13.68 2.66
C PHE A 94 -19.00 12.87 2.59
N TYR A 95 -19.89 13.23 1.67
CA TYR A 95 -21.28 12.73 1.62
C TYR A 95 -21.52 11.75 0.47
N GLY A 96 -20.52 11.52 -0.36
CA GLY A 96 -20.61 10.70 -1.58
C GLY A 96 -20.53 9.18 -1.39
N TRP A 97 -20.31 8.70 -0.17
CA TRP A 97 -20.02 7.28 0.11
C TRP A 97 -21.14 6.31 -0.29
N ASN A 98 -22.37 6.78 -0.51
CA ASN A 98 -23.47 5.93 -0.97
C ASN A 98 -23.34 5.52 -2.45
N THR A 99 -22.49 6.21 -3.23
CA THR A 99 -22.24 5.91 -4.65
C THR A 99 -20.83 5.39 -4.89
N GLN A 100 -20.18 4.85 -3.85
CA GLN A 100 -18.85 4.27 -3.96
C GLN A 100 -18.85 2.99 -4.81
N LEU A 101 -17.65 2.48 -5.12
CA LEU A 101 -17.47 1.16 -5.75
C LEU A 101 -18.22 0.06 -4.99
N LYS A 102 -18.68 -0.96 -5.71
CA LYS A 102 -19.33 -2.13 -5.09
C LYS A 102 -18.31 -2.98 -4.34
N ASN A 103 -18.80 -3.87 -3.47
CA ASN A 103 -17.95 -4.81 -2.76
C ASN A 103 -17.41 -5.85 -3.73
N GLU A 104 -16.09 -5.98 -3.77
CA GLU A 104 -15.39 -7.03 -4.51
C GLU A 104 -14.27 -7.58 -3.64
N PHE A 105 -14.15 -8.91 -3.57
CA PHE A 105 -13.02 -9.56 -2.94
C PHE A 105 -11.77 -9.41 -3.80
N ILE A 106 -10.66 -8.99 -3.19
CA ILE A 106 -9.37 -8.80 -3.86
C ILE A 106 -8.35 -9.77 -3.29
N PHE A 107 -7.71 -10.51 -4.20
CA PHE A 107 -6.48 -11.25 -3.96
C PHE A 107 -5.36 -10.56 -4.75
N GLU A 108 -4.29 -10.17 -4.06
CA GLU A 108 -3.16 -9.47 -4.69
C GLU A 108 -1.85 -10.17 -4.34
N LEU A 109 -0.99 -10.28 -5.36
CA LEU A 109 0.40 -10.69 -5.21
C LEU A 109 1.30 -9.52 -5.58
N HIS A 110 2.16 -9.13 -4.65
CA HIS A 110 3.11 -8.06 -4.86
C HIS A 110 4.54 -8.56 -4.63
N TYR A 111 5.45 -8.18 -5.54
CA TYR A 111 6.87 -8.46 -5.43
C TYR A 111 7.67 -7.20 -5.73
N GLN A 112 8.66 -6.91 -4.89
CA GLN A 112 9.54 -5.77 -5.04
C GLN A 112 11.00 -6.17 -4.81
N LEU A 113 11.88 -5.68 -5.69
CA LEU A 113 13.33 -5.81 -5.58
C LEU A 113 13.96 -4.41 -5.46
N LEU A 114 14.65 -4.15 -4.36
CA LEU A 114 15.40 -2.92 -4.12
C LEU A 114 16.90 -3.23 -4.17
N LYS A 115 17.60 -2.69 -5.17
CA LYS A 115 19.05 -2.89 -5.34
C LYS A 115 19.83 -1.64 -4.93
N LYS A 116 20.85 -1.81 -4.09
CA LYS A 116 21.79 -0.75 -3.75
C LYS A 116 22.76 -0.54 -4.91
N VAL A 117 22.75 0.65 -5.51
CA VAL A 117 23.70 1.06 -6.56
C VAL A 117 24.54 2.23 -6.01
N PRO A 118 25.81 2.01 -5.64
CA PRO A 118 26.67 3.10 -5.17
C PRO A 118 27.06 4.01 -6.34
N LEU A 119 26.57 5.25 -6.32
CA LEU A 119 26.83 6.25 -7.37
C LEU A 119 28.17 6.98 -7.20
N LEU A 120 28.68 7.08 -5.97
CA LEU A 120 29.97 7.69 -5.65
C LEU A 120 30.78 6.73 -4.78
N LYS A 121 32.02 6.46 -5.19
CA LYS A 121 33.00 5.69 -4.42
C LYS A 121 34.01 6.66 -3.81
N THR A 122 33.63 7.35 -2.74
CA THR A 122 34.57 8.19 -1.98
C THR A 122 34.68 7.70 -0.54
N ARG A 123 35.81 7.99 0.13
CA ARG A 123 36.08 7.59 1.52
C ARG A 123 35.06 8.13 2.53
N PHE A 124 34.28 9.15 2.17
CA PHE A 124 33.27 9.76 3.03
C PHE A 124 31.92 9.01 3.04
N PHE A 125 31.65 8.17 2.03
CA PHE A 125 30.39 7.44 1.88
C PHE A 125 30.54 5.91 1.97
N LEU A 126 31.73 5.42 2.33
CA LEU A 126 32.00 4.01 2.61
C LEU A 126 32.06 3.81 4.13
N TRP A 127 30.96 3.39 4.74
CA TRP A 127 31.00 2.78 6.07
C TRP A 127 31.16 1.27 5.91
N SER A 128 32.11 0.72 6.65
CA SER A 128 32.48 -0.70 6.78
C SER A 128 31.31 -1.57 7.19
#